data_AF-A0A6F9B3A5-F1
#
_entry.id   AF-A0A6F9B3A5-F1
#
_cell.length_a   1.000
_cell.length_b   1.000
_cell.length_c   1.000
_cell.angle_alpha   90.00
_cell.angle_beta   90.00
_cell.angle_gamma   90.00
#
_symmetry.space_group_name_H-M   'P 1'
#
loop_
_entity.id
_entity.type
_entity.pdbx_description
1 polymer ?
#
loop_
_entity_poly.entity_id
_entity_poly.type
_entity_poly.pdbx_seq_one_letter_code
_entity_poly.pdbx_strand_id
1 'polypeptide(L)'
;MATLTDTEMAEIAKLQREEDVRRLSGHFSWPEFSGDAARQNAHQQFVYDCAMFAADRGLAWSAVRAVAGMTRDLFPQLADLDPPRVLSLVSDWLTECLPHLPPAHHNAVFHFLSDTCVTRQRLLQAVVGGASHLSINQKHLEVHVAPTPLPLAQGDDECVWERQRVCARLQIAEQQKREELRRLREEEGPQGGELLLGRLLKESSLVYDLLELSLQHTALTTGGNPTHTSHAP
;
A
#
# COMPACT_ATOMS: atom_id res chain seq x y z
N MET A 1 42.49 16.22 -7.90
CA MET A 1 41.44 15.19 -8.11
C MET A 1 41.35 14.93 -9.60
N ALA A 2 41.21 13.67 -10.02
CA ALA A 2 41.10 13.34 -11.44
C ALA A 2 39.69 13.66 -11.92
N THR A 3 39.56 14.55 -12.90
CA THR A 3 38.27 14.90 -13.52
C THR A 3 37.65 13.65 -14.14
N LEU A 4 36.42 13.32 -13.76
CA LEU A 4 35.67 12.20 -14.35
C LEU A 4 35.44 12.46 -15.85
N THR A 5 36.00 11.64 -16.72
CA THR A 5 35.84 11.76 -18.18
C THR A 5 34.77 10.79 -18.71
N ASP A 6 34.27 11.04 -19.92
CA ASP A 6 33.30 10.16 -20.58
C ASP A 6 33.86 8.74 -20.78
N THR A 7 35.13 8.64 -21.16
CA THR A 7 35.83 7.37 -21.34
C THR A 7 35.95 6.61 -20.01
N GLU A 8 36.22 7.32 -18.91
CA GLU A 8 36.35 6.70 -17.59
C GLU A 8 35.02 6.14 -17.11
N MET A 9 33.90 6.84 -17.34
CA MET A 9 32.57 6.30 -17.05
C MET A 9 32.25 5.04 -17.84
N ALA A 10 32.63 4.99 -19.11
CA ALA A 10 32.44 3.82 -19.94
C ALA A 10 33.25 2.61 -19.45
N GLU A 11 34.44 2.83 -18.87
CA GLU A 11 35.26 1.79 -18.27
C GLU A 11 34.73 1.34 -16.90
N ILE A 12 34.23 2.27 -16.08
CA ILE A 12 33.57 1.97 -14.81
C ILE A 12 32.34 1.08 -15.03
N ALA A 13 31.55 1.33 -16.06
CA ALA A 13 30.36 0.52 -16.35
C ALA A 13 30.65 -0.96 -16.73
N LYS A 14 31.92 -1.33 -16.93
CA LYS A 14 32.33 -2.68 -17.34
C LYS A 14 32.84 -3.56 -16.21
N LEU A 15 33.11 -3.04 -15.01
CA LEU A 15 33.67 -3.85 -13.92
C LEU A 15 32.55 -4.46 -13.07
N GLN A 16 32.94 -5.10 -11.97
CA GLN A 16 31.99 -5.67 -11.01
C GLN A 16 31.56 -4.60 -10.00
N ARG A 17 30.30 -4.65 -9.58
CA ARG A 17 29.61 -3.62 -8.79
C ARG A 17 30.44 -2.99 -7.65
N GLU A 18 31.13 -3.82 -6.86
CA GLU A 18 31.90 -3.35 -5.70
C GLU A 18 33.19 -2.59 -6.09
N GLU A 19 33.79 -2.94 -7.22
CA GLU A 19 34.94 -2.22 -7.79
C GLU A 19 34.47 -0.93 -8.46
N ASP A 20 33.32 -0.97 -9.15
CA ASP A 20 32.78 0.20 -9.85
C ASP A 20 32.41 1.33 -8.90
N VAL A 21 31.75 1.01 -7.78
CA VAL A 21 31.35 2.00 -6.77
C VAL A 21 32.59 2.68 -6.20
N ARG A 22 33.63 1.91 -5.84
CA ARG A 22 34.90 2.47 -5.36
C ARG A 22 35.55 3.35 -6.42
N ARG A 23 35.65 2.88 -7.66
CA ARG A 23 36.29 3.61 -8.75
C ARG A 23 35.55 4.91 -9.06
N LEU A 24 34.22 4.87 -9.21
CA LEU A 24 33.39 6.07 -9.39
C LEU A 24 33.53 7.03 -8.22
N SER A 25 33.53 6.50 -6.99
CA SER A 25 33.64 7.34 -5.79
C SER A 25 34.96 8.10 -5.71
N GLY A 26 36.04 7.56 -6.28
CA GLY A 26 37.35 8.22 -6.34
C GLY A 26 37.37 9.52 -7.17
N HIS A 27 36.34 9.76 -7.98
CA HIS A 27 36.22 10.97 -8.81
C HIS A 27 35.48 12.13 -8.14
N PHE A 28 34.86 11.90 -6.98
CA PHE A 28 34.11 12.90 -6.24
C PHE A 28 34.74 13.17 -4.87
N SER A 29 34.48 14.36 -4.33
CA SER A 29 34.71 14.65 -2.91
C SER A 29 33.43 14.35 -2.12
N TRP A 30 33.59 13.74 -0.94
CA TRP A 30 32.47 13.34 -0.06
C TRP A 30 32.57 13.99 1.33
N PRO A 31 32.59 15.33 1.45
CA PRO A 31 32.74 15.99 2.76
C PRO A 31 31.53 15.85 3.67
N GLU A 32 30.32 15.62 3.12
CA GLU A 32 29.05 15.74 3.84
C GLU A 32 28.87 14.68 4.95
N PHE A 33 29.51 13.52 4.79
CA PHE A 33 29.47 12.42 5.74
C PHE A 33 30.86 11.99 6.20
N SER A 34 31.84 12.91 6.16
CA SER A 34 33.21 12.59 6.58
C SER A 34 33.24 12.08 8.03
N GLY A 35 33.81 10.90 8.26
CA GLY A 35 33.85 10.25 9.56
C GLY A 35 32.71 9.26 9.83
N ASP A 36 31.74 9.13 8.92
CA ASP A 36 30.69 8.12 8.97
C ASP A 36 30.75 7.22 7.72
N ALA A 37 31.50 6.13 7.84
CA ALA A 37 31.74 5.21 6.72
C ALA A 37 30.44 4.59 6.17
N ALA A 38 29.42 4.38 7.01
CA ALA A 38 28.17 3.77 6.59
C ALA A 38 27.33 4.74 5.74
N ARG A 39 27.18 6.00 6.20
CA ARG A 39 26.48 7.04 5.43
C ARG A 39 27.23 7.38 4.15
N GLN A 40 28.54 7.49 4.22
CA GLN A 40 29.37 7.73 3.04
C GLN A 40 29.23 6.59 2.02
N ASN A 41 29.25 5.33 2.45
CA ASN A 41 29.05 4.19 1.55
C ASN A 41 27.65 4.20 0.92
N ALA A 42 26.61 4.49 1.70
CA ALA A 42 25.24 4.59 1.18
C ALA A 42 25.08 5.73 0.15
N HIS A 43 25.72 6.88 0.39
CA HIS A 43 25.77 8.00 -0.55
C HIS A 43 26.45 7.60 -1.87
N GLN A 44 27.61 6.94 -1.80
CA GLN A 44 28.33 6.44 -2.96
C GLN A 44 27.52 5.41 -3.76
N GLN A 45 26.85 4.50 -3.07
CA GLN A 45 26.00 3.47 -3.69
C GLN A 45 24.81 4.09 -4.41
N PHE A 46 24.15 5.09 -3.80
CA PHE A 46 23.03 5.80 -4.41
C PHE A 46 23.44 6.50 -5.72
N VAL A 47 24.57 7.20 -5.70
CA VAL A 47 25.11 7.88 -6.89
C VAL A 47 25.44 6.89 -7.99
N TYR A 48 26.08 5.78 -7.64
CA TYR A 48 26.39 4.71 -8.58
C TYR A 48 25.12 4.10 -9.19
N ASP A 49 24.14 3.73 -8.38
CA ASP A 49 22.90 3.11 -8.86
C ASP A 49 22.16 4.04 -9.85
N CYS A 50 22.17 5.36 -9.59
CA CYS A 50 21.57 6.34 -10.50
C CYS A 50 22.35 6.51 -11.81
N ALA A 51 23.69 6.53 -11.74
CA ALA A 51 24.53 6.61 -12.92
C ALA A 51 24.40 5.34 -13.79
N MET A 52 24.42 4.15 -13.19
CA MET A 52 24.26 2.89 -13.93
C MET A 52 22.88 2.76 -14.54
N PHE A 53 21.82 3.21 -13.84
CA PHE A 53 20.51 3.31 -14.44
C PHE A 53 20.52 4.17 -15.73
N ALA A 54 21.18 5.32 -15.70
CA ALA A 54 21.31 6.17 -16.89
C ALA A 54 22.09 5.46 -18.02
N ALA A 55 23.18 4.77 -17.69
CA ALA A 55 23.95 3.99 -18.65
C ALA A 55 23.13 2.86 -19.29
N ASP A 56 22.36 2.11 -18.48
CA ASP A 56 21.50 1.01 -18.92
C ASP A 56 20.36 1.49 -19.82
N ARG A 57 19.96 2.76 -19.70
CA ARG A 57 19.00 3.40 -20.61
C ARG A 57 19.63 3.92 -21.90
N GLY A 58 20.92 3.69 -22.11
CA GLY A 58 21.64 4.08 -23.33
C GLY A 58 21.91 5.57 -23.43
N LEU A 59 21.93 6.30 -22.31
CA LEU A 59 22.30 7.72 -22.32
C LEU A 59 23.77 7.88 -22.71
N ALA A 60 24.08 9.00 -23.37
CA ALA A 60 25.46 9.37 -23.66
C ALA A 60 26.27 9.52 -22.36
N TRP A 61 27.56 9.17 -22.38
CA TRP A 61 28.42 9.20 -21.20
C TRP A 61 28.50 10.57 -20.51
N SER A 62 28.39 11.66 -21.27
CA SER A 62 28.30 13.02 -20.72
C SER A 62 27.05 13.21 -19.86
N ALA A 63 25.91 12.65 -20.30
CA ALA A 63 24.68 12.67 -19.54
C ALA A 63 24.74 11.73 -18.32
N VAL A 64 25.37 10.56 -18.45
CA VAL A 64 25.59 9.65 -17.32
C VAL A 64 26.46 10.32 -16.23
N ARG A 65 27.52 11.03 -16.62
CA ARG A 65 28.33 11.85 -15.69
C ARG A 65 27.52 12.93 -15.02
N ALA A 66 26.68 13.64 -15.77
CA ALA A 66 25.81 14.67 -15.21
C ALA A 66 24.85 14.06 -14.17
N VAL A 67 24.23 12.91 -14.45
CA VAL A 67 23.38 12.19 -13.48
C VAL A 67 24.15 11.83 -12.21
N ALA A 68 25.38 11.33 -12.33
CA ALA A 68 26.22 11.03 -11.17
C ALA A 68 26.52 12.28 -10.33
N GLY A 69 26.87 13.40 -10.98
CA GLY A 69 27.09 14.68 -10.28
C GLY A 69 25.85 15.20 -9.58
N MET A 70 24.73 15.27 -10.28
CA MET A 70 23.45 15.76 -9.73
C MET A 70 22.98 14.93 -8.53
N THR A 71 23.04 13.59 -8.65
CA THR A 71 22.61 12.71 -7.56
C THR A 71 23.56 12.72 -6.38
N ARG A 72 24.86 13.00 -6.61
CA ARG A 72 25.83 13.25 -5.54
C ARG A 72 25.46 14.51 -4.76
N ASP A 73 25.01 15.57 -5.43
CA ASP A 73 24.58 16.81 -4.79
C ASP A 73 23.19 16.68 -4.13
N LEU A 74 22.32 15.81 -4.66
CA LEU A 74 20.98 15.55 -4.12
C LEU A 74 20.98 14.89 -2.77
N PHE A 75 21.73 13.79 -2.64
CA PHE A 75 21.56 12.86 -1.54
C PHE A 75 21.66 13.52 -0.16
N PRO A 76 22.62 14.43 0.12
CA PRO A 76 22.70 15.11 1.41
C PRO A 76 21.49 16.00 1.73
N GLN A 77 20.81 16.52 0.70
CA GLN A 77 19.65 17.40 0.86
C GLN A 77 18.36 16.61 1.19
N LEU A 78 18.34 15.30 0.94
CA LEU A 78 17.13 14.49 1.09
C LEU A 78 16.60 14.45 2.54
N ALA A 79 17.42 14.72 3.55
CA ALA A 79 16.97 14.80 4.94
C ALA A 79 15.85 15.83 5.17
N ASP A 80 15.94 16.98 4.49
CA ASP A 80 15.07 18.13 4.74
C ASP A 80 14.04 18.38 3.63
N LEU A 81 14.05 17.54 2.58
CA LEU A 81 13.15 17.68 1.43
C LEU A 81 11.91 16.80 1.57
N ASP A 82 10.75 17.41 1.33
CA ASP A 82 9.48 16.71 1.14
C ASP A 82 9.33 16.24 -0.33
N PRO A 83 8.44 15.28 -0.62
CA PRO A 83 8.34 14.71 -1.97
C PRO A 83 8.13 15.76 -3.07
N PRO A 84 7.24 16.76 -2.92
CA PRO A 84 7.04 17.77 -3.95
C PRO A 84 8.32 18.55 -4.28
N ARG A 85 9.12 18.94 -3.27
CA ARG A 85 10.38 19.66 -3.51
C ARG A 85 11.42 18.77 -4.19
N VAL A 86 11.50 17.49 -3.83
CA VAL A 86 12.38 16.54 -4.52
C VAL A 86 12.01 16.46 -6.01
N LEU A 87 10.72 16.35 -6.33
CA LEU A 87 10.26 16.30 -7.72
C LEU A 87 10.60 17.58 -8.50
N SER A 88 10.39 18.75 -7.89
CA SER A 88 10.77 20.03 -8.51
C SER A 88 12.28 20.08 -8.77
N LEU A 89 13.11 19.73 -7.79
CA LEU A 89 14.56 19.77 -7.90
C LEU A 89 15.07 18.83 -9.00
N VAL A 90 14.52 17.61 -9.09
CA VAL A 90 14.85 16.66 -10.18
C VAL A 90 14.42 17.24 -11.53
N SER A 91 13.26 17.87 -11.63
CA SER A 91 12.78 18.51 -12.87
C SER A 91 13.70 19.65 -13.32
N ASP A 92 14.06 20.53 -12.39
CA ASP A 92 14.92 21.69 -12.65
C ASP A 92 16.30 21.24 -13.15
N TRP A 93 16.89 20.25 -12.48
CA TRP A 93 18.16 19.66 -12.88
C TRP A 93 18.16 19.00 -14.24
N LEU A 94 17.13 18.23 -14.58
CA LEU A 94 17.05 17.64 -15.91
C LEU A 94 16.95 18.71 -16.99
N THR A 95 16.28 19.82 -16.69
CA THR A 95 16.17 20.96 -17.60
C THR A 95 17.50 21.71 -17.75
N GLU A 96 18.22 21.93 -16.65
CA GLU A 96 19.46 22.72 -16.63
C GLU A 96 20.70 21.93 -17.09
N CYS A 97 20.86 20.71 -16.59
CA CYS A 97 22.06 19.91 -16.81
C CYS A 97 21.95 18.97 -18.02
N LEU A 98 20.73 18.63 -18.45
CA LEU A 98 20.46 17.72 -19.57
C LEU A 98 19.47 18.31 -20.62
N PRO A 99 19.66 19.55 -21.09
CA PRO A 99 18.68 20.25 -21.94
C PRO A 99 18.47 19.61 -23.32
N HIS A 100 19.41 18.80 -23.79
CA HIS A 100 19.38 18.16 -25.11
C HIS A 100 19.00 16.68 -25.06
N LEU A 101 18.54 16.19 -23.90
CA LEU A 101 18.15 14.79 -23.77
C LEU A 101 16.85 14.53 -24.55
N PRO A 102 16.76 13.44 -25.32
CA PRO A 102 15.51 13.06 -25.96
C PRO A 102 14.37 12.93 -24.93
N PRO A 103 13.11 13.32 -25.27
CA PRO A 103 12.00 13.31 -24.31
C PRO A 103 11.77 11.95 -23.63
N ALA A 104 12.01 10.84 -24.34
CA ALA A 104 11.90 9.50 -23.78
C ALA A 104 12.93 9.25 -22.66
N HIS A 105 14.19 9.66 -22.86
CA HIS A 105 15.23 9.55 -21.86
C HIS A 105 15.00 10.51 -20.69
N HIS A 106 14.52 11.72 -20.97
CA HIS A 106 14.19 12.69 -19.94
C HIS A 106 13.12 12.14 -18.99
N ASN A 107 12.03 11.60 -19.54
CA ASN A 107 10.98 10.97 -18.74
C ASN A 107 11.47 9.73 -18.00
N ALA A 108 12.34 8.90 -18.60
CA ALA A 108 12.88 7.73 -17.94
C ALA A 108 13.73 8.08 -16.71
N VAL A 109 14.61 9.08 -16.82
CA VAL A 109 15.46 9.53 -15.70
C VAL A 109 14.61 10.24 -14.65
N PHE A 110 13.67 11.12 -15.06
CA PHE A 110 12.75 11.78 -14.14
C PHE A 110 11.96 10.77 -13.33
N HIS A 111 11.32 9.79 -13.99
CA HIS A 111 10.50 8.79 -13.32
C HIS A 111 11.33 7.93 -12.37
N PHE A 112 12.54 7.51 -12.77
CA PHE A 112 13.38 6.69 -11.91
C PHE A 112 13.87 7.45 -10.67
N LEU A 113 14.36 8.68 -10.84
CA LEU A 113 14.82 9.49 -9.70
C LEU A 113 13.66 9.84 -8.78
N SER A 114 12.51 10.21 -9.35
CA SER A 114 11.28 10.47 -8.60
C SER A 114 10.85 9.24 -7.80
N ASP A 115 10.73 8.08 -8.44
CA ASP A 115 10.33 6.85 -7.77
C ASP A 115 11.35 6.44 -6.71
N THR A 116 12.64 6.47 -7.03
CA THR A 116 13.71 6.09 -6.08
C THR A 116 13.71 6.99 -4.85
N CYS A 117 13.56 8.30 -5.03
CA CYS A 117 13.62 9.24 -3.92
C CYS A 117 12.31 9.30 -3.13
N VAL A 118 11.15 9.17 -3.77
CA VAL A 118 9.83 9.23 -3.12
C VAL A 118 9.48 7.91 -2.45
N THR A 119 9.60 6.78 -3.16
CA THR A 119 9.25 5.46 -2.63
C THR A 119 10.17 5.07 -1.48
N ARG A 120 11.43 5.49 -1.52
CA ARG A 120 12.42 5.21 -0.46
C ARG A 120 12.69 6.40 0.46
N GLN A 121 11.84 7.44 0.43
CA GLN A 121 12.12 8.71 1.11
C GLN A 121 12.48 8.54 2.59
N ARG A 122 11.67 7.79 3.35
CA ARG A 122 11.91 7.58 4.79
C ARG A 122 13.22 6.85 5.07
N LEU A 123 13.60 5.91 4.21
CA LEU A 123 14.87 5.18 4.32
C LEU A 123 16.04 6.11 4.03
N LEU A 124 15.97 6.86 2.92
CA LEU A 124 17.01 7.80 2.52
C LEU A 124 17.17 8.91 3.58
N GLN A 125 16.08 9.47 4.10
CA GLN A 125 16.09 10.43 5.20
C GLN A 125 16.72 9.86 6.48
N ALA A 126 16.40 8.62 6.84
CA ALA A 126 17.00 7.98 8.01
C ALA A 126 18.51 7.77 7.84
N VAL A 127 18.94 7.39 6.63
CA VAL A 127 20.37 7.25 6.31
C VAL A 127 21.05 8.60 6.36
N VAL A 128 20.54 9.63 5.68
CA VAL A 128 21.16 10.97 5.64
C VAL A 128 21.19 11.60 7.03
N GLY A 129 20.09 11.52 7.77
CA GLY A 129 19.94 12.05 9.12
C GLY A 129 20.73 11.31 10.21
N GLY A 130 21.49 10.26 9.87
CA GLY A 130 22.30 9.51 10.84
C GLY A 130 21.48 8.68 11.84
N ALA A 131 20.19 8.48 11.55
CA ALA A 131 19.31 7.62 12.34
C ALA A 131 19.66 6.12 12.21
N SER A 132 20.60 5.78 11.33
CA SER A 132 21.22 4.44 11.20
C SER A 132 21.92 3.96 12.48
N HIS A 133 22.29 4.86 13.40
CA HIS A 133 22.86 4.52 14.71
C HIS A 133 21.83 4.41 15.84
N LEU A 134 20.55 4.71 15.60
CA LEU A 134 19.52 4.40 16.58
C LEU A 134 19.49 2.88 16.74
N SER A 135 19.58 2.40 17.98
CA SER A 135 19.51 0.97 18.27
C SER A 135 18.28 0.41 17.59
N ILE A 136 18.47 -0.25 16.45
CA ILE A 136 17.43 -1.04 15.83
C ILE A 136 17.16 -2.08 16.89
N ASN A 137 16.07 -1.90 17.64
CA ASN A 137 15.53 -2.94 18.49
C ASN A 137 15.18 -4.05 17.49
N GLN A 138 16.13 -4.95 17.24
CA GLN A 138 15.94 -6.16 16.47
C GLN A 138 14.92 -6.97 17.26
N LYS A 139 13.65 -6.64 17.05
CA LYS A 139 12.55 -7.49 17.49
C LYS A 139 12.66 -8.71 16.60
N HIS A 140 13.00 -9.84 17.20
CA HIS A 140 12.87 -11.13 16.56
C HIS A 140 11.37 -11.32 16.28
N LEU A 141 10.98 -10.99 15.05
CA LEU A 141 9.63 -11.21 14.57
C LEU A 141 9.63 -12.60 13.94
N GLU A 142 9.03 -13.55 14.65
CA GLU A 142 8.75 -14.85 14.08
C GLU A 142 7.60 -14.69 13.09
N VAL A 143 7.89 -14.90 11.81
CA VAL A 143 6.85 -15.01 10.79
C VAL A 143 6.18 -16.37 10.98
N HIS A 144 5.14 -16.39 11.82
CA HIS A 144 4.34 -17.59 12.00
C HIS A 144 3.59 -17.89 10.71
N VAL A 145 3.70 -19.14 10.25
CA VAL A 145 2.87 -19.65 9.16
C VAL A 145 1.42 -19.59 9.62
N ALA A 146 0.55 -18.97 8.82
CA ALA A 146 -0.88 -18.98 9.10
C ALA A 146 -1.33 -20.44 9.30
N PRO A 147 -2.14 -20.73 10.33
CA PRO A 147 -2.56 -22.10 10.59
C PRO A 147 -3.21 -22.68 9.34
N THR A 148 -2.91 -23.96 9.06
CA THR A 148 -3.48 -24.65 7.90
C THR A 148 -5.00 -24.56 8.00
N PRO A 149 -5.69 -24.01 6.97
CA PRO A 149 -7.14 -23.92 6.99
C PRO A 149 -7.72 -25.32 7.12
N LEU A 150 -8.81 -25.44 7.86
CA LEU A 150 -9.53 -26.70 7.98
C LEU A 150 -10.03 -27.13 6.60
N PRO A 151 -10.16 -28.45 6.34
CA PRO A 151 -10.76 -28.94 5.11
C PRO A 151 -12.13 -28.33 4.88
N LEU A 152 -12.47 -28.01 3.62
CA LEU A 152 -13.75 -27.40 3.26
C LEU A 152 -14.96 -28.24 3.73
N ALA A 153 -14.80 -29.56 3.85
CA ALA A 153 -15.81 -30.48 4.38
C ALA A 153 -16.17 -30.23 5.87
N GLN A 154 -15.36 -29.44 6.58
CA GLN A 154 -15.63 -29.01 7.97
C GLN A 154 -16.18 -27.58 8.03
N GLY A 155 -16.33 -26.91 6.88
CA GLY A 155 -17.02 -25.63 6.80
C GLY A 155 -18.53 -25.83 6.86
N ASP A 156 -19.23 -24.87 7.44
CA ASP A 156 -20.67 -24.77 7.28
C ASP A 156 -20.98 -24.26 5.88
N ASP A 157 -22.00 -24.87 5.24
CA ASP A 157 -22.58 -24.31 4.04
C ASP A 157 -23.07 -22.89 4.32
N GLU A 158 -22.77 -21.94 3.42
CA GLU A 158 -23.04 -20.52 3.60
C GLU A 158 -24.54 -20.26 3.89
N CYS A 159 -25.45 -20.97 3.22
CA CYS A 159 -26.88 -20.84 3.46
C CYS A 159 -27.30 -21.43 4.82
N VAL A 160 -26.65 -22.50 5.26
CA VAL A 160 -26.88 -23.10 6.59
C VAL A 160 -26.41 -22.15 7.69
N TRP A 161 -25.22 -21.59 7.56
CA TRP A 161 -24.65 -20.64 8.50
C TRP A 161 -25.48 -19.35 8.60
N GLU A 162 -25.88 -18.78 7.45
CA GLU A 162 -26.71 -17.57 7.39
C GLU A 162 -28.05 -17.80 8.11
N ARG A 163 -28.69 -18.95 7.86
CA ARG A 163 -29.94 -19.34 8.53
C ARG A 163 -29.75 -19.49 10.04
N GLN A 164 -28.69 -20.17 10.49
CA GLN A 164 -28.39 -20.32 11.92
C GLN A 164 -28.18 -18.97 12.60
N ARG A 165 -27.45 -18.06 11.94
CA ARG A 165 -27.23 -16.70 12.42
C ARG A 165 -28.53 -15.92 12.59
N VAL A 166 -29.43 -16.02 11.62
CA VAL A 166 -30.77 -15.40 11.70
C VAL A 166 -31.60 -16.03 12.81
N CYS A 167 -31.65 -17.36 12.90
CA CYS A 167 -32.38 -18.08 13.96
C CYS A 167 -31.90 -17.70 15.36
N ALA A 168 -30.58 -17.64 15.59
CA ALA A 168 -30.02 -17.25 16.88
C ALA A 168 -30.40 -15.81 17.27
N ARG A 169 -30.38 -14.88 16.32
CA ARG A 169 -30.83 -13.49 16.54
C ARG A 169 -32.31 -13.42 16.89
N LEU A 170 -33.15 -14.19 16.20
CA LEU A 170 -34.58 -14.23 16.47
C LEU A 170 -34.88 -14.83 17.85
N GLN A 171 -34.16 -15.87 18.26
CA GLN A 171 -34.32 -16.46 19.60
C GLN A 171 -33.97 -15.47 20.71
N ILE A 172 -32.89 -14.69 20.55
CA ILE A 172 -32.53 -13.63 21.50
C ILE A 172 -33.63 -12.57 21.57
N ALA A 173 -34.11 -12.09 20.42
CA ALA A 173 -35.16 -11.08 20.35
C ALA A 173 -36.49 -11.59 20.95
N GLU A 174 -36.85 -12.84 20.68
CA GLU A 174 -38.03 -13.48 21.26
C GLU A 174 -37.92 -13.57 22.79
N GLN A 175 -36.77 -13.99 23.32
CA GLN A 175 -36.54 -14.09 24.75
C GLN A 175 -36.66 -12.72 25.43
N GLN A 176 -36.11 -11.67 24.81
CA GLN A 176 -36.21 -10.29 25.28
C GLN A 176 -37.67 -9.83 25.31
N LYS A 177 -38.42 -10.06 24.24
CA LYS A 177 -39.85 -9.69 24.16
C LYS A 177 -40.69 -10.44 25.20
N ARG A 178 -40.43 -11.73 25.43
CA ARG A 178 -41.11 -12.51 26.46
C ARG A 178 -40.85 -11.96 27.87
N GLU A 179 -39.62 -11.52 28.14
CA GLU A 179 -39.25 -10.89 29.41
C GLU A 179 -39.91 -9.51 29.57
N GLU A 180 -39.95 -8.68 28.51
CA GLU A 180 -40.68 -7.41 28.51
C GLU A 180 -42.17 -7.62 28.83
N LEU A 181 -42.81 -8.61 28.21
CA LEU A 181 -44.22 -8.94 28.47
C LEU A 181 -44.45 -9.45 29.89
N ARG A 182 -43.49 -10.20 30.45
CA ARG A 182 -43.54 -10.67 31.84
C ARG A 182 -43.51 -9.49 32.81
N ARG A 183 -42.56 -8.56 32.62
CA ARG A 183 -42.44 -7.34 33.44
C ARG A 183 -43.69 -6.47 33.37
N LEU A 184 -44.21 -6.21 32.18
CA LEU A 184 -45.43 -5.41 32.00
C LEU A 184 -46.64 -6.04 32.70
N ARG A 185 -46.75 -7.39 32.69
CA ARG A 185 -47.82 -8.12 33.40
C ARG A 185 -47.68 -8.02 34.92
N GLU A 186 -46.44 -7.99 35.43
CA GLU A 186 -46.14 -7.84 36.85
C GLU A 186 -46.33 -6.38 37.33
N GLU A 187 -46.06 -5.40 36.47
CA GLU A 187 -46.18 -3.96 36.78
C GLU A 187 -47.62 -3.40 36.69
N GLU A 188 -48.44 -3.85 35.73
CA GLU A 188 -49.74 -3.21 35.44
C GLU A 188 -50.99 -3.93 36.01
N GLY A 189 -50.84 -5.11 36.62
CA GLY A 189 -51.98 -5.87 37.17
C GLY A 189 -53.07 -6.21 36.12
N PRO A 190 -54.28 -6.66 36.55
CA PRO A 190 -55.32 -7.16 35.63
C PRO A 190 -55.92 -6.12 34.66
N GLN A 191 -55.55 -4.84 34.75
CA GLN A 191 -55.98 -3.78 33.83
C GLN A 191 -55.00 -3.53 32.67
N GLY A 192 -53.76 -4.03 32.72
CA GLY A 192 -52.76 -3.88 31.65
C GLY A 192 -52.98 -4.73 30.39
N GLY A 193 -53.97 -5.63 30.39
CA GLY A 193 -54.21 -6.59 29.31
C GLY A 193 -54.59 -5.95 27.95
N GLU A 194 -55.33 -4.83 27.96
CA GLU A 194 -55.77 -4.16 26.73
C GLU A 194 -54.64 -3.37 26.04
N LEU A 195 -53.77 -2.72 26.82
CA LEU A 195 -52.58 -2.02 26.30
C LEU A 195 -51.54 -3.01 25.73
N LEU A 196 -51.44 -4.21 26.32
CA LEU A 196 -50.57 -5.29 25.85
C LEU A 196 -51.05 -5.84 24.49
N LEU A 197 -52.36 -6.06 24.33
CA LEU A 197 -52.98 -6.49 23.08
C LEU A 197 -52.79 -5.47 21.96
N GLY A 198 -52.96 -4.18 22.27
CA GLY A 198 -52.73 -3.10 21.29
C GLY A 198 -51.28 -3.03 20.81
N ARG A 199 -50.30 -3.27 21.69
CA ARG A 199 -48.88 -3.30 21.33
C ARG A 199 -48.52 -4.54 20.49
N LEU A 200 -49.01 -5.72 20.87
CA LEU A 200 -48.80 -6.97 20.13
C LEU A 200 -49.43 -6.95 18.73
N LEU A 201 -50.64 -6.38 18.59
CA LEU A 201 -51.28 -6.21 17.29
C LEU A 201 -50.48 -5.28 16.37
N LYS A 202 -49.90 -4.21 16.93
CA LYS A 202 -49.08 -3.27 16.16
C LYS A 202 -47.74 -3.87 15.74
N GLU A 203 -47.07 -4.60 16.62
CA GLU A 203 -45.85 -5.34 16.27
C GLU A 203 -46.14 -6.45 15.24
N SER A 204 -47.26 -7.17 15.37
CA SER A 204 -47.68 -8.17 14.39
C SER A 204 -47.96 -7.56 13.02
N SER A 205 -48.60 -6.39 12.95
CA SER A 205 -48.83 -5.67 11.68
C SER A 205 -47.51 -5.33 11.00
N LEU A 206 -46.54 -4.81 11.74
CA LEU A 206 -45.23 -4.42 11.19
C LEU A 206 -44.43 -5.63 10.67
N VAL A 207 -44.56 -6.79 11.32
CA VAL A 207 -43.93 -8.03 10.85
C VAL A 207 -44.56 -8.52 9.54
N TYR A 208 -45.89 -8.42 9.40
CA TYR A 208 -46.57 -8.74 8.14
C TYR A 208 -46.14 -7.81 7.01
N ASP A 209 -46.10 -6.50 7.25
CA ASP A 209 -45.67 -5.50 6.26
C ASP A 209 -44.22 -5.76 5.80
N LEU A 210 -43.32 -6.10 6.74
CA LEU A 210 -41.92 -6.42 6.43
C LEU A 210 -41.79 -7.72 5.63
N LEU A 211 -42.62 -8.73 5.92
CA LEU A 211 -42.64 -9.99 5.18
C LEU A 211 -43.13 -9.78 3.74
N GLU A 212 -44.15 -8.95 3.56
CA GLU A 212 -44.70 -8.59 2.25
C GLU A 212 -43.69 -7.82 1.41
N LEU A 213 -42.98 -6.86 2.01
CA LEU A 213 -41.87 -6.13 1.35
C LEU A 213 -40.72 -7.07 0.94
N SER A 214 -40.39 -8.06 1.79
CA SER A 214 -39.35 -9.05 1.48
C SER A 214 -39.75 -9.96 0.31
N LEU A 215 -41.02 -10.40 0.27
CA LEU A 215 -41.55 -11.21 -0.84
C LEU A 215 -41.57 -10.44 -2.16
N GLN A 216 -41.94 -9.15 -2.14
CA GLN A 216 -41.90 -8.29 -3.32
C GLN A 216 -40.46 -8.07 -3.82
N HIS A 217 -39.50 -7.83 -2.92
CA HIS A 217 -38.10 -7.69 -3.29
C HIS A 217 -37.55 -8.98 -3.90
N THR A 218 -37.92 -10.14 -3.36
CA THR A 218 -37.48 -11.44 -3.88
C THR A 218 -38.09 -11.76 -5.24
N ALA A 219 -39.34 -11.38 -5.51
CA ALA A 219 -40.00 -11.53 -6.81
C ALA A 219 -39.36 -10.64 -7.89
N LEU A 220 -38.92 -9.42 -7.52
CA LEU A 220 -38.23 -8.51 -8.42
C LEU A 220 -36.80 -8.96 -8.75
N THR A 221 -36.13 -9.68 -7.86
CA THR A 221 -34.75 -10.17 -8.08
C THR A 221 -34.68 -11.54 -8.78
N THR A 222 -35.74 -12.35 -8.73
CA THR A 222 -35.80 -13.69 -9.40
C THR A 222 -36.55 -13.70 -10.74
N GLY A 223 -37.12 -12.57 -11.18
CA GLY A 223 -37.83 -12.41 -12.45
C GLY A 223 -36.94 -12.28 -13.69
N GLY A 224 -35.92 -13.13 -13.86
CA GLY A 224 -35.00 -13.13 -14.99
C GLY A 224 -34.73 -14.53 -15.59
N ASN A 225 -35.48 -14.86 -16.64
CA ASN A 225 -35.34 -15.94 -17.64
C ASN A 225 -35.60 -17.42 -17.26
N PRO A 226 -36.69 -18.00 -17.81
CA PRO A 226 -36.72 -19.40 -18.21
C PRO A 226 -36.64 -19.51 -19.75
N THR A 227 -35.45 -19.69 -20.30
CA THR A 227 -35.28 -20.21 -21.68
C THR A 227 -34.02 -21.06 -21.78
N HIS A 228 -34.20 -22.38 -21.74
CA HIS A 228 -33.71 -23.30 -22.77
C HIS A 228 -34.06 -24.75 -22.43
N THR A 229 -35.30 -25.16 -22.74
CA THR A 229 -35.58 -26.53 -23.15
C THR A 229 -35.25 -26.63 -24.64
N SER A 230 -34.04 -27.09 -24.95
CA SER A 230 -33.67 -27.52 -26.29
C SER A 230 -34.25 -28.92 -26.53
N HIS A 231 -35.42 -28.99 -27.15
CA HIS A 231 -35.86 -30.15 -27.90
C HIS A 231 -35.65 -29.86 -29.39
N ALA A 232 -34.88 -30.71 -30.05
CA ALA A 232 -35.00 -30.94 -31.49
C ALA A 232 -34.33 -32.29 -31.86
N PRO A 233 -34.72 -32.89 -32.98
CA PRO A 233 -34.85 -34.33 -33.19
C PRO A 233 -33.61 -35.02 -33.78
#